data_AF-A0A653CVV1-F1
#
_entry.id   AF-A0A653CVV1-F1
#
_cell.length_a   1.000
_cell.length_b   1.000
_cell.length_c   1.000
_cell.angle_alpha   90.00
_cell.angle_beta   90.00
_cell.angle_gamma   90.00
#
_symmetry.space_group_name_H-M   'P 1'
#
loop_
_entity.id
_entity.type
_entity.pdbx_description
1 polymer ?
#
loop_
_entity_poly.entity_id
_entity_poly.type
_entity_poly.pdbx_seq_one_letter_code
_entity_poly.pdbx_strand_id
1 'polypeptide(L)'
;MNPAYVMPSLRKVLVQLLTELEHSGTGRNKEQGARMLDHLVISAPRFIRPYMESILLVLVPKLKEPEPNPGVVLSVLFTIGDLAEVTGGDSELQEWMHELMQILLDILGDASAPEKRAAALCTLGQLVGATGHVVRPYNQYPMLLDVLMNFLKTEQQPNIRRETIRVLGLLGALDPYKHKMHRGQVDYQPEAPVLIALPDKGAADGDGEFGLSSSEMLVNMSSHTLEEYYLAMAIATLMKIIGDPTLSQHHTMVV
;
A
#
# COMPACT_ATOMS: atom_id res chain seq x y z
N MET A 1 14.41 -8.60 36.68
CA MET A 1 13.06 -8.65 37.29
C MET A 1 12.57 -10.09 37.31
N ASN A 2 11.78 -10.49 38.32
CA ASN A 2 11.22 -11.83 38.41
C ASN A 2 9.98 -11.96 37.50
N PRO A 3 10.01 -12.82 36.46
CA PRO A 3 8.89 -12.99 35.53
C PRO A 3 7.58 -13.37 36.22
N ALA A 4 7.63 -14.11 37.33
CA ALA A 4 6.44 -14.59 38.03
C ALA A 4 5.54 -13.47 38.57
N TYR A 5 6.12 -12.31 38.93
CA TYR A 5 5.37 -11.16 39.43
C TYR A 5 4.90 -10.22 38.32
N VAL A 6 5.63 -10.17 37.22
CA VAL A 6 5.39 -9.21 36.13
C VAL A 6 4.40 -9.76 35.11
N MET A 7 4.47 -11.06 34.78
CA MET A 7 3.62 -11.67 33.73
C MET A 7 2.11 -11.56 34.02
N PRO A 8 1.59 -11.82 35.25
CA PRO A 8 0.17 -11.67 35.52
C PRO A 8 -0.31 -10.22 35.36
N SER A 9 0.50 -9.26 35.81
CA SER A 9 0.22 -7.83 35.69
C SER A 9 0.21 -7.38 34.24
N LEU A 10 1.19 -7.81 33.43
CA LEU A 10 1.23 -7.54 31.99
C LEU A 10 0.03 -8.13 31.25
N ARG A 11 -0.39 -9.35 31.59
CA ARG A 11 -1.59 -9.97 31.03
C ARG A 11 -2.85 -9.17 31.34
N LYS A 12 -2.98 -8.68 32.57
CA LYS A 12 -4.11 -7.81 32.95
C LYS A 12 -4.12 -6.53 32.11
N VAL A 13 -2.95 -5.90 31.93
CA VAL A 13 -2.82 -4.69 31.11
C VAL A 13 -3.14 -4.97 29.63
N LEU A 14 -2.65 -6.08 29.06
CA LEU A 14 -2.95 -6.46 27.68
C LEU A 14 -4.45 -6.61 27.45
N VAL A 15 -5.15 -7.36 28.32
CA VAL A 15 -6.60 -7.54 28.22
C VAL A 15 -7.34 -6.21 28.35
N GLN A 16 -6.90 -5.34 29.26
CA GLN A 16 -7.48 -4.02 29.41
C GLN A 16 -7.32 -3.17 28.14
N LEU A 17 -6.12 -3.14 27.55
CA LEU A 17 -5.87 -2.38 26.31
C LEU A 17 -6.69 -2.90 25.13
N LEU A 18 -6.80 -4.22 24.97
CA LEU A 18 -7.64 -4.83 23.94
C LEU A 18 -9.13 -4.49 24.16
N THR A 19 -9.59 -4.55 25.41
CA THR A 19 -10.98 -4.20 25.76
C THR A 19 -11.27 -2.72 25.48
N GLU A 20 -10.32 -1.83 25.79
CA GLU A 20 -10.43 -0.40 25.51
C GLU A 20 -10.48 -0.13 23.99
N LEU A 21 -9.71 -0.87 23.19
CA LEU A 21 -9.75 -0.75 21.72
C LEU A 21 -11.09 -1.19 21.12
N GLU A 22 -11.68 -2.26 21.66
CA GLU A 22 -12.96 -2.78 21.17
C GLU A 22 -14.16 -1.93 21.59
N HIS A 23 -14.24 -1.58 22.89
CA HIS A 23 -15.47 -1.08 23.50
C HIS A 23 -15.45 0.41 23.85
N SER A 24 -14.31 1.10 23.74
CA SER A 24 -14.28 2.52 24.06
C SER A 24 -15.05 3.34 23.03
N GLY A 25 -15.98 4.18 23.49
CA GLY A 25 -16.69 5.14 22.63
C GLY A 25 -15.86 6.38 22.27
N THR A 26 -14.65 6.55 22.82
CA THR A 26 -13.84 7.76 22.63
C THR A 26 -12.61 7.47 21.77
N GLY A 27 -12.53 8.09 20.59
CA GLY A 27 -11.41 7.90 19.65
C GLY A 27 -10.03 8.23 20.24
N ARG A 28 -9.94 9.17 21.19
CA ARG A 28 -8.70 9.47 21.90
C ARG A 28 -8.22 8.31 22.78
N ASN A 29 -9.14 7.63 23.46
CA ASN A 29 -8.79 6.50 24.32
C ASN A 29 -8.36 5.30 23.47
N LYS A 30 -9.04 5.04 22.34
CA LYS A 30 -8.61 4.05 21.35
C LYS A 30 -7.19 4.32 20.84
N GLU A 31 -6.90 5.58 20.47
CA GLU A 31 -5.58 5.97 19.98
C GLU A 31 -4.48 5.74 21.03
N GLN A 32 -4.71 6.18 22.27
CA GLN A 32 -3.74 5.97 23.34
C GLN A 32 -3.60 4.49 23.71
N GLY A 33 -4.70 3.73 23.68
CA GLY A 33 -4.71 2.29 23.89
C GLY A 33 -3.87 1.54 22.85
N ALA A 34 -4.02 1.89 21.55
CA ALA A 34 -3.20 1.35 20.48
C ALA A 34 -1.72 1.69 20.65
N ARG A 35 -1.38 2.95 20.98
CA ARG A 35 0.03 3.34 21.23
C ARG A 35 0.64 2.65 22.45
N MET A 36 -0.14 2.45 23.51
CA MET A 36 0.33 1.71 24.68
C MET A 36 0.53 0.22 24.36
N LEU A 37 -0.35 -0.34 23.53
CA LEU A 37 -0.21 -1.71 23.03
C LEU A 37 1.05 -1.85 22.17
N ASP A 38 1.31 -0.91 21.27
CA ASP A 38 2.54 -0.83 20.48
C ASP A 38 3.80 -0.88 21.34
N HIS A 39 3.90 -0.01 22.34
CA HIS A 39 5.01 -0.02 23.28
C HIS A 39 5.14 -1.35 24.05
N LEU A 40 4.03 -1.98 24.40
CA LEU A 40 4.03 -3.29 25.06
C LEU A 40 4.57 -4.38 24.13
N VAL A 41 4.21 -4.35 22.84
CA VAL A 41 4.70 -5.26 21.79
C VAL A 41 6.21 -5.19 21.66
N ILE A 42 6.76 -3.98 21.53
CA ILE A 42 8.19 -3.74 21.37
C ILE A 42 8.96 -4.12 22.66
N SER A 43 8.41 -3.80 23.83
CA SER A 43 9.12 -3.96 25.11
C SER A 43 9.12 -5.41 25.63
N ALA A 44 8.08 -6.19 25.33
CA ALA A 44 7.88 -7.53 25.89
C ALA A 44 7.58 -8.59 24.81
N PRO A 45 8.48 -8.80 23.83
CA PRO A 45 8.22 -9.62 22.65
C PRO A 45 7.88 -11.08 22.98
N ARG A 46 8.60 -11.67 23.95
CA ARG A 46 8.37 -13.08 24.37
C ARG A 46 7.02 -13.29 25.05
N PHE A 47 6.48 -12.26 25.67
CA PHE A 47 5.17 -12.32 26.34
C PHE A 47 4.02 -12.21 25.33
N ILE A 48 4.23 -11.46 24.24
CA ILE A 48 3.18 -11.15 23.25
C ILE A 48 2.94 -12.29 22.26
N ARG A 49 3.98 -13.05 21.88
CA ARG A 49 3.88 -14.18 20.93
C ARG A 49 2.66 -15.08 21.13
N PRO A 50 2.37 -15.64 22.32
CA PRO A 50 1.21 -16.53 22.50
C PRO A 50 -0.15 -15.83 22.40
N TYR A 51 -0.19 -14.49 22.32
CA TYR A 51 -1.40 -13.70 22.20
C TYR A 51 -1.53 -13.03 20.82
N MET A 52 -0.66 -13.36 19.86
CA MET A 52 -0.62 -12.72 18.54
C MET A 52 -1.96 -12.82 17.81
N GLU A 53 -2.51 -14.02 17.65
CA GLU A 53 -3.83 -14.24 17.04
C GLU A 53 -4.92 -13.37 17.70
N SER A 54 -4.96 -13.35 19.04
CA SER A 54 -5.95 -12.55 19.78
C SER A 54 -5.77 -11.05 19.56
N ILE A 55 -4.54 -10.57 19.43
CA ILE A 55 -4.27 -9.15 19.15
C ILE A 55 -4.68 -8.81 17.70
N LEU A 56 -4.32 -9.65 16.72
CA LEU A 56 -4.68 -9.44 15.32
C LEU A 56 -6.20 -9.47 15.10
N LEU A 57 -6.91 -10.39 15.77
CA LEU A 57 -8.37 -10.47 15.75
C LEU A 57 -9.06 -9.17 16.18
N VAL A 58 -8.43 -8.39 17.08
CA VAL A 58 -8.93 -7.09 17.52
C VAL A 58 -8.50 -5.97 16.59
N LEU A 59 -7.23 -5.96 16.15
CA LEU A 59 -6.65 -4.85 15.39
C LEU A 59 -7.11 -4.82 13.93
N VAL A 60 -7.21 -5.96 13.24
CA VAL A 60 -7.53 -6.02 11.82
C VAL A 60 -8.92 -5.47 11.50
N PRO A 61 -9.99 -5.84 12.24
CA PRO A 61 -11.31 -5.26 12.02
C PRO A 61 -11.35 -3.73 12.19
N LYS A 62 -10.51 -3.18 13.08
CA LYS A 62 -10.43 -1.72 13.30
C LYS A 62 -9.84 -0.95 12.14
N LEU A 63 -9.15 -1.60 11.21
CA LEU A 63 -8.73 -0.99 9.95
C LEU A 63 -9.83 -0.99 8.88
N LYS A 64 -10.83 -1.86 8.99
CA LYS A 64 -11.97 -1.93 8.05
C LYS A 64 -13.11 -1.00 8.44
N GLU A 65 -13.28 -0.73 9.72
CA GLU A 65 -14.30 0.18 10.22
C GLU A 65 -13.91 1.65 9.89
N PRO A 66 -14.85 2.48 9.42
CA PRO A 66 -14.58 3.90 9.19
C PRO A 66 -14.37 4.63 10.52
N GLU A 67 -13.12 4.85 10.89
CA GLU A 67 -12.75 5.59 12.11
C GLU A 67 -12.64 7.11 11.84
N PRO A 68 -13.37 7.95 12.59
CA PRO A 68 -13.33 9.40 12.41
C PRO A 68 -12.01 10.02 12.88
N ASN A 69 -11.29 9.35 13.78
CA ASN A 69 -9.98 9.80 14.24
C ASN A 69 -8.86 9.09 13.45
N PRO A 70 -8.09 9.81 12.60
CA PRO A 70 -6.99 9.21 11.84
C PRO A 70 -5.88 8.69 12.74
N GLY A 71 -5.71 9.25 13.95
CA GLY A 71 -4.69 8.83 14.90
C GLY A 71 -4.85 7.37 15.37
N VAL A 72 -6.09 6.86 15.42
CA VAL A 72 -6.37 5.46 15.75
C VAL A 72 -5.83 4.55 14.66
N VAL A 73 -6.18 4.83 13.40
CA VAL A 73 -5.74 4.03 12.24
C VAL A 73 -4.21 4.00 12.15
N LEU A 74 -3.56 5.16 12.32
CA LEU A 74 -2.10 5.26 12.35
C LEU A 74 -1.49 4.38 13.44
N SER A 75 -1.99 4.50 14.67
CA SER A 75 -1.46 3.76 15.81
C SER A 75 -1.66 2.25 15.64
N VAL A 76 -2.84 1.83 15.16
CA VAL A 76 -3.14 0.42 14.86
C VAL A 76 -2.25 -0.13 13.77
N LEU A 77 -2.02 0.64 12.70
CA LEU A 77 -1.07 0.28 11.64
C LEU A 77 0.32 0.03 12.23
N PHE A 78 0.89 1.01 12.94
CA PHE A 78 2.20 0.86 13.56
C PHE A 78 2.27 -0.36 14.49
N THR A 79 1.24 -0.58 15.31
CA THR A 79 1.18 -1.77 16.19
C THR A 79 1.22 -3.08 15.40
N ILE A 80 0.52 -3.19 14.27
CA ILE A 80 0.56 -4.40 13.42
C ILE A 80 1.94 -4.57 12.80
N GLY A 81 2.56 -3.49 12.33
CA GLY A 81 3.90 -3.52 11.75
C GLY A 81 4.96 -3.96 12.75
N ASP A 82 4.94 -3.39 13.96
CA ASP A 82 5.88 -3.73 15.02
C ASP A 82 5.62 -5.14 15.58
N LEU A 83 4.34 -5.57 15.64
CA LEU A 83 3.97 -6.94 15.97
C LEU A 83 4.54 -7.94 14.97
N ALA A 84 4.49 -7.63 13.67
CA ALA A 84 5.07 -8.46 12.63
C ALA A 84 6.60 -8.57 12.78
N GLU A 85 7.28 -7.45 12.98
CA GLU A 85 8.74 -7.38 13.13
C GLU A 85 9.25 -8.15 14.37
N VAL A 86 8.57 -8.00 15.49
CA VAL A 86 8.91 -8.67 16.76
C VAL A 86 8.69 -10.19 16.71
N THR A 87 7.63 -10.60 16.05
CA THR A 87 7.18 -11.99 16.06
C THR A 87 7.93 -12.83 15.02
N GLY A 88 8.38 -12.21 13.93
CA GLY A 88 9.29 -12.84 12.97
C GLY A 88 8.59 -13.78 11.99
N GLY A 89 7.36 -13.45 11.58
CA GLY A 89 6.67 -14.17 10.51
C GLY A 89 6.08 -15.53 10.89
N ASP A 90 5.67 -15.70 12.15
CA ASP A 90 4.97 -16.88 12.66
C ASP A 90 3.76 -17.28 11.77
N SER A 91 3.34 -18.55 11.85
CA SER A 91 2.28 -19.10 10.99
C SER A 91 0.96 -18.32 11.05
N GLU A 92 0.60 -17.75 12.20
CA GLU A 92 -0.63 -16.98 12.34
C GLU A 92 -0.58 -15.71 11.46
N LEU A 93 0.57 -15.03 11.38
CA LEU A 93 0.73 -13.82 10.55
C LEU A 93 0.58 -14.13 9.06
N GLN A 94 0.95 -15.33 8.63
CA GLN A 94 0.84 -15.79 7.24
C GLN A 94 -0.62 -15.93 6.80
N GLU A 95 -1.50 -16.36 7.70
CA GLU A 95 -2.94 -16.51 7.44
C GLU A 95 -3.60 -15.13 7.27
N TRP A 96 -3.25 -14.17 8.12
CA TRP A 96 -3.75 -12.80 8.07
C TRP A 96 -3.16 -11.95 6.94
N MET A 97 -2.05 -12.39 6.34
CA MET A 97 -1.31 -11.61 5.35
C MET A 97 -2.16 -11.21 4.14
N HIS A 98 -2.98 -12.11 3.59
CA HIS A 98 -3.80 -11.78 2.42
C HIS A 98 -4.80 -10.65 2.71
N GLU A 99 -5.42 -10.69 3.89
CA GLU A 99 -6.36 -9.68 4.35
C GLU A 99 -5.66 -8.35 4.66
N LEU A 100 -4.52 -8.39 5.36
CA LEU A 100 -3.71 -7.21 5.63
C LEU A 100 -3.21 -6.54 4.35
N MET A 101 -2.77 -7.32 3.37
CA MET A 101 -2.32 -6.80 2.07
C MET A 101 -3.43 -6.06 1.32
N GLN A 102 -4.66 -6.60 1.33
CA GLN A 102 -5.80 -5.92 0.71
C GLN A 102 -6.12 -4.58 1.38
N ILE A 103 -6.15 -4.56 2.72
CA ILE A 103 -6.39 -3.34 3.51
C ILE A 103 -5.28 -2.30 3.24
N LEU A 104 -4.01 -2.73 3.23
CA LEU A 104 -2.90 -1.81 2.99
C LEU A 104 -2.91 -1.24 1.59
N LEU A 105 -3.24 -2.03 0.57
CA LEU A 105 -3.35 -1.54 -0.81
C LEU A 105 -4.49 -0.53 -0.97
N ASP A 106 -5.61 -0.73 -0.29
CA ASP A 106 -6.72 0.23 -0.27
C ASP A 106 -6.30 1.56 0.38
N ILE A 107 -5.65 1.49 1.55
CA ILE A 107 -5.13 2.69 2.24
C ILE A 107 -4.04 3.40 1.42
N LEU A 108 -3.20 2.66 0.69
CA LEU A 108 -2.20 3.24 -0.21
C LEU A 108 -2.85 3.91 -1.43
N GLY A 109 -3.98 3.40 -1.92
CA GLY A 109 -4.76 4.01 -3.00
C GLY A 109 -5.38 5.36 -2.65
N ASP A 110 -5.61 5.64 -1.36
CA ASP A 110 -6.20 6.89 -0.89
C ASP A 110 -5.19 8.06 -0.90
N ALA A 111 -5.28 8.90 -1.93
CA ALA A 111 -4.43 10.08 -2.09
C ALA A 111 -4.73 11.20 -1.07
N SER A 112 -5.86 11.16 -0.35
CA SER A 112 -6.30 12.25 0.52
C SER A 112 -5.51 12.38 1.83
N ALA A 113 -4.90 11.29 2.31
CA ALA A 113 -4.28 11.20 3.63
C ALA A 113 -2.81 10.73 3.57
N PRO A 114 -1.82 11.63 3.38
CA PRO A 114 -0.41 11.25 3.24
C PRO A 114 0.17 10.56 4.49
N GLU A 115 -0.30 10.93 5.69
CA GLU A 115 0.15 10.29 6.94
C GLU A 115 -0.26 8.81 7.01
N LYS A 116 -1.49 8.49 6.59
CA LYS A 116 -1.98 7.10 6.52
C LYS A 116 -1.18 6.29 5.51
N ARG A 117 -0.87 6.88 4.34
CA ARG A 117 -0.02 6.24 3.32
C ARG A 117 1.38 5.96 3.86
N ALA A 118 1.98 6.91 4.58
CA ALA A 118 3.30 6.71 5.20
C ALA A 118 3.30 5.53 6.19
N ALA A 119 2.30 5.47 7.07
CA ALA A 119 2.15 4.38 8.03
C ALA A 119 1.89 3.04 7.31
N ALA A 120 0.98 2.99 6.35
CA ALA A 120 0.67 1.79 5.56
C ALA A 120 1.88 1.26 4.78
N LEU A 121 2.73 2.17 4.29
CA LEU A 121 3.94 1.79 3.58
C LEU A 121 5.00 1.21 4.53
N CYS A 122 5.15 1.80 5.71
CA CYS A 122 6.04 1.29 6.76
C CYS A 122 5.61 -0.11 7.21
N THR A 123 4.31 -0.30 7.47
CA THR A 123 3.78 -1.60 7.89
C THR A 123 3.86 -2.65 6.80
N LEU A 124 3.62 -2.27 5.54
CA LEU A 124 3.85 -3.16 4.40
C LEU A 124 5.31 -3.64 4.34
N GLY A 125 6.26 -2.73 4.54
CA GLY A 125 7.68 -3.07 4.63
C GLY A 125 7.98 -4.05 5.76
N GLN A 126 7.46 -3.78 6.96
CA GLN A 126 7.65 -4.64 8.12
C GLN A 126 7.02 -6.03 7.92
N LEU A 127 5.82 -6.12 7.35
CA LEU A 127 5.14 -7.37 7.06
C LEU A 127 5.89 -8.20 6.01
N VAL A 128 6.30 -7.59 4.90
CA VAL A 128 7.07 -8.28 3.85
C VAL A 128 8.42 -8.74 4.40
N GLY A 129 9.10 -7.88 5.17
CA GLY A 129 10.38 -8.19 5.80
C GLY A 129 10.29 -9.33 6.83
N ALA A 130 9.25 -9.34 7.67
CA ALA A 130 9.05 -10.36 8.69
C ALA A 130 8.60 -11.71 8.09
N THR A 131 7.71 -11.70 7.10
CA THR A 131 7.16 -12.92 6.50
C THR A 131 8.05 -13.53 5.42
N GLY A 132 9.03 -12.78 4.90
CA GLY A 132 9.94 -13.23 3.84
C GLY A 132 9.29 -13.36 2.46
N HIS A 133 8.16 -12.68 2.21
CA HIS A 133 7.44 -12.73 0.92
C HIS A 133 8.09 -11.84 -0.14
N VAL A 134 9.25 -12.27 -0.63
CA VAL A 134 9.93 -11.63 -1.76
C VAL A 134 9.24 -12.04 -3.06
N VAL A 135 9.00 -11.10 -3.97
CA VAL A 135 8.36 -11.26 -5.29
C VAL A 135 6.88 -11.71 -5.28
N ARG A 136 6.46 -12.59 -4.37
CA ARG A 136 5.08 -13.11 -4.29
C ARG A 136 3.99 -12.02 -4.28
N PRO A 137 4.16 -10.88 -3.57
CA PRO A 137 3.17 -9.81 -3.58
C PRO A 137 2.96 -9.20 -4.98
N TYR A 138 4.00 -9.16 -5.84
CA TYR A 138 3.85 -8.69 -7.21
C TYR A 138 3.00 -9.62 -8.09
N ASN A 139 2.98 -10.91 -7.78
CA ASN A 139 2.20 -11.89 -8.55
C ASN A 139 0.73 -11.85 -8.14
N GLN A 140 0.46 -11.64 -6.85
CA GLN A 140 -0.90 -11.58 -6.31
C GLN A 140 -1.56 -10.21 -6.54
N TYR A 141 -0.76 -9.15 -6.53
CA TYR A 141 -1.22 -7.77 -6.67
C TYR A 141 -0.40 -7.04 -7.76
N PRO A 142 -0.73 -7.23 -9.05
CA PRO A 142 0.05 -6.65 -10.17
C PRO A 142 0.17 -5.13 -10.13
N MET A 143 -0.83 -4.44 -9.55
CA MET A 143 -0.88 -2.97 -9.42
C MET A 143 0.12 -2.41 -8.39
N LEU A 144 0.66 -3.24 -7.49
CA LEU A 144 1.53 -2.80 -6.40
C LEU A 144 2.78 -2.07 -6.91
N LEU A 145 3.42 -2.59 -7.97
CA LEU A 145 4.64 -1.98 -8.51
C LEU A 145 4.36 -0.59 -9.09
N ASP A 146 3.25 -0.44 -9.83
CA ASP A 146 2.85 0.84 -10.42
C ASP A 146 2.52 1.87 -9.34
N VAL A 147 1.81 1.47 -8.28
CA VAL A 147 1.53 2.33 -7.12
C VAL A 147 2.82 2.81 -6.44
N LEU A 148 3.75 1.91 -6.16
CA LEU A 148 5.03 2.27 -5.53
C LEU A 148 5.88 3.18 -6.44
N MET A 149 5.91 2.90 -7.75
CA MET A 149 6.62 3.75 -8.72
C MET A 149 5.99 5.14 -8.85
N ASN A 150 4.67 5.23 -8.75
CA ASN A 150 3.97 6.49 -8.74
C ASN A 150 4.35 7.33 -7.51
N PHE A 151 4.42 6.74 -6.32
CA PHE A 151 4.88 7.47 -5.12
C PHE A 151 6.30 8.03 -5.27
N LEU A 152 7.23 7.31 -5.93
CA LEU A 152 8.56 7.86 -6.18
C LEU A 152 8.54 9.11 -7.07
N LYS A 153 7.54 9.23 -7.96
CA LYS A 153 7.41 10.34 -8.90
C LYS A 153 6.59 11.50 -8.36
N THR A 154 5.51 11.22 -7.62
CA THR A 154 4.51 12.23 -7.21
C THR A 154 4.73 12.75 -5.81
N GLU A 155 5.30 11.94 -4.90
CA GLU A 155 5.34 12.27 -3.47
C GLU A 155 6.43 13.29 -3.14
N GLN A 156 6.02 14.38 -2.49
CA GLN A 156 6.93 15.47 -2.14
C GLN A 156 7.74 15.13 -0.88
N GLN A 157 7.13 14.42 0.07
CA GLN A 157 7.76 14.10 1.35
C GLN A 157 8.94 13.12 1.18
N PRO A 158 10.16 13.48 1.62
CA PRO A 158 11.33 12.61 1.47
C PRO A 158 11.23 11.35 2.32
N ASN A 159 10.51 11.39 3.45
CA ASN A 159 10.31 10.25 4.34
C ASN A 159 9.54 9.12 3.65
N ILE A 160 8.43 9.47 3.00
CA ILE A 160 7.61 8.51 2.26
C ILE A 160 8.41 7.93 1.10
N ARG A 161 9.11 8.76 0.31
CA ARG A 161 9.98 8.29 -0.77
C ARG A 161 11.06 7.32 -0.29
N ARG A 162 11.71 7.62 0.84
CA ARG A 162 12.73 6.72 1.43
C ARG A 162 12.12 5.39 1.83
N GLU A 163 10.93 5.41 2.43
CA GLU A 163 10.23 4.18 2.79
C GLU A 163 9.78 3.40 1.56
N THR A 164 9.36 4.07 0.49
CA THR A 164 9.00 3.42 -0.78
C THR A 164 10.20 2.67 -1.36
N ILE A 165 11.38 3.28 -1.34
CA ILE A 165 12.62 2.64 -1.77
C ILE A 165 12.95 1.43 -0.89
N ARG A 166 12.77 1.54 0.44
CA ARG A 166 12.97 0.43 1.37
C ARG A 166 12.04 -0.74 1.07
N VAL A 167 10.74 -0.47 0.87
CA VAL A 167 9.73 -1.48 0.54
C VAL A 167 10.03 -2.16 -0.80
N LEU A 168 10.39 -1.40 -1.84
CA LEU A 168 10.85 -1.96 -3.12
C LEU A 168 12.09 -2.84 -2.95
N GLY A 169 13.03 -2.43 -2.10
CA GLY A 169 14.20 -3.23 -1.76
C GLY A 169 13.86 -4.55 -1.06
N LEU A 170 12.87 -4.54 -0.15
CA LEU A 170 12.40 -5.73 0.58
C LEU A 170 11.61 -6.69 -0.33
N LEU A 171 10.77 -6.16 -1.21
CA LEU A 171 10.00 -6.94 -2.19
C LEU A 171 10.90 -7.62 -3.24
N GLY A 172 12.10 -7.07 -3.47
CA GLY A 172 13.09 -7.59 -4.39
C GLY A 172 12.88 -7.17 -5.84
N ALA A 173 13.93 -7.31 -6.65
CA ALA A 173 13.86 -6.95 -8.06
C ALA A 173 12.98 -7.94 -8.83
N LEU A 174 12.02 -7.40 -9.59
CA LEU A 174 11.18 -8.15 -10.51
C LEU A 174 11.76 -8.08 -11.93
N ASP A 175 11.77 -9.22 -12.62
CA ASP A 175 12.15 -9.29 -14.04
C ASP A 175 11.11 -8.52 -14.89
N PRO A 176 11.52 -7.53 -15.71
CA PRO A 176 10.62 -6.79 -16.59
C PRO A 176 9.77 -7.69 -17.48
N TYR A 177 10.28 -8.83 -17.91
CA TYR A 177 9.52 -9.78 -18.72
C TYR A 177 8.37 -10.42 -17.92
N LYS A 178 8.67 -10.93 -16.72
CA LYS A 178 7.66 -11.50 -15.82
C LYS A 178 6.60 -10.47 -15.42
N HIS A 179 7.00 -9.23 -15.21
CA HIS A 179 6.07 -8.16 -14.91
C HIS A 179 5.09 -7.91 -16.06
N LYS A 180 5.59 -7.81 -17.30
CA LYS A 180 4.75 -7.67 -18.50
C LYS A 180 3.80 -8.85 -18.70
N MET A 181 4.24 -10.07 -18.39
CA MET A 181 3.38 -11.25 -18.40
C MET A 181 2.27 -11.16 -17.35
N HIS A 182 2.57 -10.80 -16.10
CA HIS A 182 1.56 -10.67 -15.03
C HIS A 182 0.56 -9.53 -15.31
N ARG A 183 0.97 -8.54 -16.11
CA ARG A 183 0.11 -7.46 -16.58
C ARG A 183 -0.75 -7.85 -17.79
N GLY A 184 -0.61 -9.08 -18.32
CA GLY A 184 -1.33 -9.55 -19.51
C GLY A 184 -0.86 -8.91 -20.81
N GLN A 185 0.32 -8.29 -20.83
CA GLN A 185 0.87 -7.60 -21.99
C GLN A 185 1.70 -8.53 -22.91
N VAL A 186 1.92 -9.78 -22.50
CA VAL A 186 2.65 -10.80 -23.26
C VAL A 186 1.97 -12.16 -23.07
N ASP A 187 1.54 -12.78 -24.18
CA ASP A 187 1.04 -14.16 -24.18
C ASP A 187 2.21 -15.16 -24.07
N TYR A 188 2.11 -16.11 -23.14
CA TYR A 188 3.04 -17.23 -23.05
C TYR A 188 2.65 -18.32 -24.05
N GLN A 189 3.36 -18.40 -25.18
CA GLN A 189 3.21 -19.51 -26.12
C GLN A 189 4.41 -20.45 -26.01
N PRO A 190 4.25 -21.70 -25.51
CA PRO A 190 5.37 -22.58 -25.17
C PRO A 190 6.14 -23.18 -26.36
N GLU A 191 5.75 -22.90 -27.62
CA GLU A 191 6.19 -23.64 -28.81
C GLU A 191 6.70 -22.74 -29.97
N ALA A 192 7.48 -21.69 -29.68
CA ALA A 192 8.14 -20.94 -30.77
C ALA A 192 9.52 -20.39 -30.37
N PRO A 193 10.62 -20.74 -31.10
CA PRO A 193 11.96 -20.20 -30.87
C PRO A 193 12.18 -18.84 -31.55
N VAL A 194 11.12 -18.17 -32.02
CA VAL A 194 11.22 -16.92 -32.78
C VAL A 194 10.49 -15.81 -32.04
N LEU A 195 11.29 -14.86 -31.56
CA LEU A 195 10.87 -13.60 -30.95
C LEU A 195 10.30 -12.69 -32.04
N ILE A 196 8.98 -12.59 -32.12
CA ILE A 196 8.32 -11.49 -32.81
C ILE A 196 7.94 -10.48 -31.74
N ALA A 197 8.68 -9.37 -31.65
CA ALA A 197 8.15 -8.17 -31.01
C ALA A 197 6.96 -7.72 -31.86
N LEU A 198 5.75 -7.98 -31.38
CA LEU A 198 4.59 -7.36 -31.99
C LEU A 198 4.68 -5.85 -31.72
N PRO A 199 4.48 -4.99 -32.73
CA PRO A 199 4.17 -3.60 -32.46
C PRO A 199 2.87 -3.57 -31.64
N ASP A 200 2.84 -2.66 -30.68
CA ASP A 200 1.73 -2.44 -29.76
C ASP A 200 0.40 -2.54 -30.53
N LYS A 201 -0.42 -3.55 -30.20
CA LYS A 201 -1.77 -3.72 -30.76
C LYS A 201 -2.67 -2.66 -30.12
N GLY A 202 -2.48 -1.42 -30.55
CA GLY A 202 -3.35 -0.28 -30.30
C GLY A 202 -4.00 0.17 -31.61
N ALA A 203 -4.61 -0.74 -32.35
CA ALA A 203 -5.48 -0.39 -33.47
C ALA A 203 -6.62 -1.42 -33.57
N ALA A 204 -7.84 -0.90 -33.40
CA ALA A 204 -9.13 -1.57 -33.52
C ALA A 204 -9.55 -2.47 -32.34
N ASP A 205 -10.11 -1.83 -31.31
CA ASP A 205 -11.51 -2.00 -30.85
C ASP A 205 -11.62 -1.84 -29.32
N GLY A 206 -12.44 -0.87 -28.89
CA GLY A 206 -12.98 -0.81 -27.53
C GLY A 206 -12.25 0.10 -26.54
N ASP A 207 -12.68 1.37 -26.47
CA ASP A 207 -12.95 2.15 -25.25
C ASP A 207 -11.99 2.08 -24.04
N GLY A 208 -10.69 1.93 -24.28
CA GLY A 208 -9.64 1.87 -23.26
C GLY A 208 -8.72 3.09 -23.31
N GLU A 209 -8.76 3.90 -22.25
CA GLU A 209 -7.82 4.92 -21.81
C GLU A 209 -6.47 4.97 -22.59
N PHE A 210 -6.31 5.99 -23.44
CA PHE A 210 -5.11 6.24 -24.22
C PHE A 210 -3.89 6.51 -23.32
N GLY A 211 -3.16 5.45 -22.97
CA GLY A 211 -1.88 5.49 -22.28
C GLY A 211 -0.68 5.71 -23.20
N LEU A 212 -0.82 6.53 -24.26
CA LEU A 212 0.33 6.88 -25.10
C LEU A 212 1.26 7.81 -24.33
N SER A 213 2.54 7.43 -24.20
CA SER A 213 3.56 8.32 -23.64
C SER A 213 3.68 9.54 -24.55
N SER A 214 3.74 10.75 -23.98
CA SER A 214 3.74 12.02 -24.73
C SER A 214 4.82 12.07 -25.83
N SER A 215 5.92 11.33 -25.67
CA SER A 215 6.99 11.21 -26.65
C SER A 215 6.62 10.39 -27.90
N GLU A 216 5.73 9.39 -27.80
CA GLU A 216 5.38 8.51 -28.92
C GLU A 216 4.38 9.16 -29.89
N MET A 217 3.47 9.99 -29.37
CA MET A 217 2.54 10.76 -30.19
C MET A 217 3.23 11.88 -30.98
N LEU A 218 4.25 12.53 -30.39
CA LEU A 218 5.00 13.61 -31.02
C LEU A 218 5.83 13.13 -32.22
N VAL A 219 6.33 11.89 -32.18
CA VAL A 219 7.18 11.34 -33.24
C VAL A 219 6.35 10.89 -34.45
N ASN A 220 5.06 10.59 -34.26
CA ASN A 220 4.19 10.02 -35.29
C ASN A 220 3.33 11.03 -36.08
N MET A 221 3.36 12.33 -35.76
CA MET A 221 2.50 13.33 -36.42
C MET A 221 3.25 14.35 -37.29
N SER A 222 2.70 14.62 -38.47
CA SER A 222 3.22 15.60 -39.45
C SER A 222 2.94 17.04 -39.01
N SER A 223 3.88 17.96 -39.25
CA SER A 223 3.89 19.36 -38.78
C SER A 223 2.63 20.23 -39.03
N HIS A 224 1.69 19.82 -39.88
CA HIS A 224 0.44 20.55 -40.15
C HIS A 224 -0.71 20.24 -39.16
N THR A 225 -0.57 19.21 -38.32
CA THR A 225 -1.55 18.81 -37.30
C THR A 225 -1.19 19.30 -35.89
N LEU A 226 -0.18 20.17 -35.77
CA LEU A 226 0.35 20.62 -34.48
C LEU A 226 -0.65 21.45 -33.67
N GLU A 227 -1.47 22.31 -34.29
CA GLU A 227 -2.47 23.10 -33.57
C GLU A 227 -3.59 22.22 -32.98
N GLU A 228 -4.11 21.28 -33.78
CA GLU A 228 -5.08 20.28 -33.31
C GLU A 228 -4.47 19.37 -32.24
N TYR A 229 -3.19 19.04 -32.36
CA TYR A 229 -2.44 18.30 -31.35
C TYR A 229 -2.30 19.08 -30.04
N TYR A 230 -1.94 20.37 -30.07
CA TYR A 230 -1.84 21.17 -28.85
C TYR A 230 -3.20 21.32 -28.17
N LEU A 231 -4.28 21.49 -28.95
CA LEU A 231 -5.64 21.52 -28.43
C LEU A 231 -6.05 20.18 -27.82
N ALA A 232 -5.80 19.06 -28.51
CA ALA A 232 -6.08 17.72 -28.00
C ALA A 232 -5.28 17.41 -26.73
N MET A 233 -4.00 17.78 -26.68
CA MET A 233 -3.16 17.65 -25.50
C MET A 233 -3.63 18.55 -24.35
N ALA A 234 -4.02 19.80 -24.63
CA ALA A 234 -4.58 20.69 -23.62
C ALA A 234 -5.87 20.10 -23.03
N ILE A 235 -6.79 19.60 -23.89
CA ILE A 235 -8.02 18.95 -23.44
C ILE A 235 -7.70 17.68 -22.63
N ALA A 236 -6.82 16.81 -23.10
CA ALA A 236 -6.45 15.58 -22.40
C ALA A 236 -5.81 15.86 -21.02
N THR A 237 -4.93 16.86 -20.93
CA THR A 237 -4.32 17.27 -19.65
C THR A 237 -5.34 17.90 -18.70
N LEU A 238 -6.25 18.74 -19.20
CA LEU A 238 -7.33 19.32 -18.39
C LEU A 238 -8.30 18.24 -17.90
N MET A 239 -8.69 17.28 -18.74
CA MET A 239 -9.52 16.15 -18.35
C MET A 239 -8.85 15.31 -17.25
N LYS A 240 -7.53 15.11 -17.34
CA LYS A 240 -6.76 14.43 -16.29
C LYS A 240 -6.76 15.20 -14.97
N ILE A 241 -6.67 16.54 -15.00
CA ILE A 241 -6.75 17.40 -13.81
C ILE A 241 -8.16 17.39 -13.21
N ILE A 242 -9.21 17.40 -14.04
CA ILE A 242 -10.60 17.30 -13.58
C ILE A 242 -10.88 15.93 -12.94
N GLY A 243 -10.31 14.85 -13.47
CA GLY A 243 -10.45 13.50 -12.92
C GLY A 243 -9.75 13.27 -11.58
N ASP A 244 -8.83 14.15 -11.16
CA ASP A 244 -8.10 14.01 -9.90
C ASP A 244 -8.86 14.74 -8.75
N PRO A 245 -9.40 13.99 -7.77
CA PRO A 245 -10.15 14.59 -6.66
C PRO A 245 -9.27 15.45 -5.73
N THR A 246 -7.95 15.24 -5.73
CA THR A 246 -7.01 16.03 -4.91
C THR A 246 -6.82 17.45 -5.43
N LEU A 247 -7.13 17.69 -6.71
CA LEU A 247 -7.04 18.99 -7.37
C LEU A 247 -8.40 19.72 -7.42
N SER A 248 -9.37 19.31 -6.60
CA SER A 248 -10.70 19.92 -6.52
C SER A 248 -10.70 21.42 -6.26
N GLN A 249 -9.65 21.97 -5.60
CA GLN A 249 -9.46 23.40 -5.43
C GLN A 249 -9.28 24.16 -6.77
N HIS A 250 -8.77 23.48 -7.79
CA HIS A 250 -8.58 24.04 -9.13
C HIS A 250 -9.81 23.86 -10.03
N HIS A 251 -10.78 23.02 -9.64
CA HIS A 251 -11.98 22.78 -10.44
C HIS A 251 -12.87 24.04 -10.56
N THR A 252 -12.83 24.92 -9.56
CA THR A 252 -13.59 26.19 -9.54
C THR A 252 -12.85 27.38 -10.17
N MET A 253 -11.55 27.25 -10.48
CA MET A 253 -10.76 28.31 -11.14
C MET A 253 -10.88 28.28 -12.68
N VAL A 254 -11.59 27.30 -13.24
CA VAL A 254 -11.79 27.11 -14.69
C VAL A 254 -13.19 27.56 -15.12
N VAL A 255 -13.63 28.73 -14.63
CA VAL A 255 -14.80 29.46 -15.15
C VAL A 255 -14.38 30.88 -15.51
#